data_AF-A0A7D5I5J1-F1
#
_entry.id   AF-A0A7D5I5J1-F1
#
_cell.length_a   1.000
_cell.length_b   1.000
_cell.length_c   1.000
_cell.angle_alpha   90.00
_cell.angle_beta   90.00
_cell.angle_gamma   90.00
#
_symmetry.space_group_name_H-M   'P 1'
#
loop_
_entity.id
_entity.type
_entity.pdbx_description
1 polymer ?
#
loop_
_entity_poly.entity_id
_entity_poly.type
_entity_poly.pdbx_seq_one_letter_code
_entity_poly.pdbx_strand_id
1 'polypeptide(L)'
;MQEDLIEFQEEDFEFAAPPMSKDFLIRVFEKYDLKFIAYFGGDMFYAEMTDKEPFVPFYGNTYYVDEVEFIMDFMAKERISLIMYENGNMMQKSAPVLSDDGGS
;
A
#
# COMPACT_ATOMS: atom_id res chain seq x y z
N MET A 1 8.54 -1.80 -16.12
CA MET A 1 7.38 -2.12 -15.27
C MET A 1 6.79 -0.82 -14.71
N GLN A 2 6.37 0.10 -15.58
CA GLN A 2 5.89 1.45 -15.22
C GLN A 2 4.47 1.71 -15.73
N GLU A 3 3.83 0.75 -16.41
CA GLU A 3 2.66 1.03 -17.26
C GLU A 3 1.32 1.18 -16.49
N ASP A 4 1.28 0.97 -15.17
CA ASP A 4 0.02 0.97 -14.39
C ASP A 4 0.07 1.78 -13.07
N LEU A 5 1.12 2.58 -12.83
CA LEU A 5 1.17 3.41 -11.62
C LEU A 5 0.44 4.73 -11.85
N ILE A 6 -0.55 5.01 -11.00
CA ILE A 6 -1.30 6.27 -11.01
C ILE A 6 -1.05 7.02 -9.70
N GLU A 7 -1.09 8.34 -9.75
CA GLU A 7 -0.95 9.15 -8.53
C GLU A 7 -2.26 9.14 -7.74
N PHE A 8 -2.17 8.97 -6.42
CA PHE A 8 -3.33 9.14 -5.53
C PHE A 8 -3.94 10.53 -5.69
N GLN A 9 -5.25 10.54 -5.90
CA GLN A 9 -6.10 11.72 -5.84
C GLN A 9 -6.86 11.75 -4.50
N GLU A 10 -7.43 12.90 -4.15
CA GLU A 10 -8.20 13.03 -2.89
C GLU A 10 -9.45 12.14 -2.88
N GLU A 11 -10.05 11.92 -4.05
CA GLU A 11 -11.25 11.10 -4.23
C GLU A 11 -11.00 9.61 -3.90
N ASP A 12 -9.75 9.14 -4.03
CA ASP A 12 -9.38 7.76 -3.68
C ASP A 12 -9.56 7.47 -2.18
N PHE A 13 -9.72 8.51 -1.36
CA PHE A 13 -9.88 8.42 0.09
C PHE A 13 -11.31 8.71 0.57
N GLU A 14 -12.27 8.99 -0.31
CA GLU A 14 -13.63 9.43 0.06
C GLU A 14 -14.32 8.44 1.02
N PHE A 15 -14.08 7.14 0.83
CA PHE A 15 -14.66 6.06 1.64
C PHE A 15 -13.66 5.44 2.62
N ALA A 16 -12.45 5.96 2.68
CA ALA A 16 -11.42 5.46 3.57
C ALA A 16 -11.74 5.83 5.03
N ALA A 17 -11.39 4.94 5.95
CA ALA A 17 -11.54 5.23 7.38
C ALA A 17 -10.58 6.37 7.78
N PRO A 18 -11.01 7.38 8.55
CA PRO A 18 -10.09 8.37 9.12
C PRO A 18 -9.02 7.69 9.98
N PRO A 19 -7.75 8.15 9.97
CA PRO A 19 -7.25 9.38 9.35
C PRO A 19 -6.73 9.22 7.91
N MET A 20 -7.13 8.18 7.17
CA MET A 20 -6.54 7.89 5.85
C MET A 20 -6.73 9.07 4.87
N SER A 21 -5.63 9.51 4.29
CA SER A 21 -5.55 10.57 3.29
C SER A 21 -4.19 10.53 2.59
N LYS A 22 -4.02 11.29 1.51
CA LYS A 22 -2.71 11.46 0.85
C LYS A 22 -1.65 11.98 1.81
N ASP A 23 -1.97 13.00 2.60
CA ASP A 23 -1.07 13.56 3.61
C ASP A 23 -0.70 12.56 4.70
N PHE A 24 -1.66 11.72 5.12
CA PHE A 24 -1.39 10.65 6.08
C PHE A 24 -0.40 9.65 5.50
N LEU A 25 -0.58 9.20 4.26
CA LEU A 25 0.35 8.30 3.59
C LEU A 25 1.76 8.90 3.50
N ILE A 26 1.88 10.14 3.03
CA ILE A 26 3.18 10.85 2.94
C ILE A 26 3.86 10.88 4.30
N ARG A 27 3.14 11.32 5.33
CA ARG A 27 3.69 11.42 6.69
C ARG A 27 4.18 10.08 7.22
N VAL A 28 3.44 9.00 6.98
CA VAL A 28 3.84 7.65 7.43
C VAL A 28 5.05 7.16 6.64
N PHE A 29 5.05 7.33 5.32
CA PHE A 29 6.17 6.94 4.47
C PHE A 29 7.46 7.69 4.83
N GLU A 30 7.38 9.00 5.07
CA GLU A 30 8.53 9.79 5.52
C GLU A 30 8.99 9.39 6.94
N LYS A 31 8.05 9.17 7.86
CA LYS A 31 8.36 8.82 9.25
C LYS A 31 9.13 7.50 9.36
N TYR A 32 8.81 6.53 8.52
CA TYR A 32 9.41 5.18 8.53
C TYR A 32 10.40 4.96 7.38
N ASP A 33 10.76 6.01 6.65
CA ASP A 33 11.63 5.97 5.47
C ASP A 33 11.23 4.88 4.45
N LEU A 34 9.92 4.74 4.23
CA LEU A 34 9.37 3.75 3.32
C LEU A 34 9.44 4.24 1.89
N LYS A 35 9.84 3.34 1.01
CA LYS A 35 9.82 3.52 -0.44
C LYS A 35 8.55 2.95 -1.06
N PHE A 36 8.17 1.73 -0.69
CA PHE A 36 6.90 1.13 -1.14
C PHE A 36 6.38 0.07 -0.18
N ILE A 37 5.08 -0.21 -0.30
CA ILE A 37 4.39 -1.36 0.30
C ILE A 37 3.67 -2.10 -0.84
N ALA A 38 3.94 -3.40 -1.00
CA ALA A 38 3.32 -4.28 -1.96
C ALA A 38 2.42 -5.30 -1.26
N TYR A 39 1.25 -5.58 -1.85
CA TYR A 39 0.25 -6.51 -1.36
C TYR A 39 0.02 -7.64 -2.37
N PHE A 40 0.13 -8.88 -1.92
CA PHE A 40 0.04 -10.08 -2.77
C PHE A 40 -1.23 -10.92 -2.55
N GLY A 41 -2.14 -10.48 -1.67
CA GLY A 41 -3.35 -11.22 -1.30
C GLY A 41 -3.27 -11.86 0.09
N GLY A 42 -4.43 -12.06 0.71
CA GLY A 42 -4.53 -12.60 2.08
C GLY A 42 -3.89 -11.63 3.08
N ASP A 43 -2.96 -12.13 3.89
CA ASP A 43 -2.23 -11.33 4.88
C ASP A 43 -0.77 -11.06 4.44
N MET A 44 -0.47 -11.20 3.14
CA MET A 44 0.89 -11.14 2.62
C MET A 44 1.25 -9.77 2.06
N PHE A 45 2.14 -9.07 2.78
CA PHE A 45 2.69 -7.77 2.41
C PHE A 45 4.22 -7.82 2.34
N TYR A 46 4.80 -6.91 1.57
CA TYR A 46 6.25 -6.63 1.55
C TYR A 46 6.45 -5.11 1.54
N ALA A 47 7.43 -4.62 2.30
CA ALA A 47 7.79 -3.20 2.31
C ALA A 47 9.29 -3.02 2.11
N GLU A 48 9.68 -2.00 1.35
CA GLU A 48 11.08 -1.60 1.13
C GLU A 48 11.32 -0.22 1.74
N MET A 49 12.42 -0.05 2.48
CA MET A 49 12.91 1.25 2.94
C MET A 49 13.87 1.90 1.93
N THR A 50 14.05 3.22 1.99
CA THR A 50 14.94 3.97 1.08
C THR A 50 16.42 3.56 1.22
N ASP A 51 16.86 3.16 2.42
CA ASP A 51 18.22 2.72 2.71
C ASP A 51 18.54 1.28 2.26
N LYS A 52 17.56 0.58 1.66
CA LYS A 52 17.63 -0.82 1.20
C LYS A 52 17.77 -1.84 2.33
N GLU A 53 17.51 -1.48 3.59
CA GLU A 53 17.30 -2.50 4.62
C GLU A 53 15.93 -3.16 4.37
N PRO A 54 15.88 -4.51 4.24
CA PRO A 54 14.62 -5.19 4.04
C PRO A 54 13.78 -5.12 5.32
N PHE A 55 12.52 -4.70 5.19
CA PHE A 55 11.54 -4.97 6.23
C PHE A 55 11.27 -6.49 6.25
N VAL A 56 11.45 -7.11 7.40
CA VAL A 56 11.31 -8.57 7.63
C VAL A 56 9.88 -9.03 7.26
N PRO A 57 9.67 -10.22 6.66
CA PRO A 57 8.35 -10.70 6.24
C PRO A 57 7.27 -10.64 7.33
N PHE A 58 6.11 -10.16 6.90
CA PHE A 58 4.93 -9.80 7.65
C PHE A 58 4.10 -11.06 7.96
N TYR A 59 3.93 -11.40 9.23
CA TYR A 59 2.97 -12.42 9.68
C TYR A 59 1.99 -11.75 10.63
N GLY A 60 0.68 -12.02 10.52
CA GLY A 60 -0.41 -11.32 11.23
C GLY A 60 -0.42 -11.36 12.77
N ASN A 61 0.70 -11.75 13.41
CA ASN A 61 0.88 -11.80 14.87
C ASN A 61 2.05 -10.92 15.38
N THR A 62 2.73 -10.18 14.52
CA THR A 62 3.72 -9.17 14.95
C THR A 62 3.02 -7.84 15.14
N TYR A 63 3.02 -7.30 16.37
CA TYR A 63 2.49 -5.97 16.70
C TYR A 63 3.11 -4.93 15.79
N TYR A 64 2.39 -4.46 14.77
CA TYR A 64 2.87 -3.34 13.98
C TYR A 64 2.65 -2.04 14.75
N VAL A 65 3.29 -0.98 14.26
CA VAL A 65 2.90 0.37 14.64
C VAL A 65 1.58 0.68 13.93
N ASP A 66 0.56 1.07 14.70
CA ASP A 66 -0.84 1.22 14.28
C ASP A 66 -1.03 1.90 12.91
N GLU A 67 -0.16 2.85 12.55
CA GLU A 67 -0.22 3.61 11.31
C GLU A 67 0.04 2.75 10.05
N VAL A 68 0.98 1.80 10.10
CA VAL A 68 1.33 0.97 8.92
C VAL A 68 0.30 -0.16 8.74
N GLU A 69 -0.17 -0.75 9.83
CA GLU A 69 -1.31 -1.68 9.85
C GLU A 69 -2.53 -1.03 9.19
N PHE A 70 -2.80 0.23 9.51
CA PHE A 70 -3.92 0.98 8.95
C PHE A 70 -3.80 1.16 7.41
N ILE A 71 -2.59 1.32 6.89
CA ILE A 71 -2.33 1.37 5.44
C ILE A 71 -2.56 0.01 4.79
N MET A 72 -2.09 -1.08 5.42
CA MET A 72 -2.30 -2.45 4.90
C MET A 72 -3.79 -2.80 4.82
N ASP A 73 -4.56 -2.43 5.84
CA ASP A 73 -6.01 -2.59 5.86
C ASP A 73 -6.70 -1.82 4.72
N PHE A 74 -6.28 -0.58 4.49
CA PHE A 74 -6.77 0.23 3.38
C PHE A 74 -6.44 -0.41 2.03
N MET A 75 -5.19 -0.85 1.83
CA MET A 75 -4.76 -1.55 0.62
C MET A 75 -5.58 -2.80 0.34
N ALA A 76 -5.86 -3.61 1.37
CA ALA A 76 -6.64 -4.83 1.22
C ALA A 76 -8.11 -4.52 0.84
N LYS A 77 -8.72 -3.51 1.46
CA LYS A 77 -10.12 -3.11 1.21
C LYS A 77 -10.31 -2.51 -0.18
N GLU A 78 -9.42 -1.59 -0.57
CA GLU A 78 -9.48 -0.90 -1.86
C GLU A 78 -8.84 -1.69 -3.01
N ARG A 79 -8.38 -2.92 -2.73
CA ARG A 79 -7.69 -3.79 -3.70
C ARG A 79 -6.50 -3.08 -4.34
N ILE A 80 -5.66 -2.42 -3.54
CA ILE A 80 -4.42 -1.77 -3.98
C ILE A 80 -3.27 -2.77 -3.80
N SER A 81 -2.58 -3.10 -4.89
CA SER A 81 -1.46 -4.04 -4.89
C SER A 81 -0.11 -3.38 -4.58
N LEU A 82 0.01 -2.08 -4.76
CA LEU A 82 1.25 -1.34 -4.51
C LEU A 82 0.91 0.09 -4.13
N ILE A 83 1.55 0.58 -3.08
CA ILE A 83 1.67 2.01 -2.75
C ILE A 83 3.16 2.33 -2.77
N MET A 84 3.54 3.43 -3.44
CA MET A 84 4.93 3.85 -3.59
C MET A 84 5.06 5.35 -3.34
N TYR A 85 6.11 5.77 -2.65
CA TYR A 85 6.47 7.16 -2.50
C TYR A 85 7.68 7.49 -3.36
N GLU A 86 7.48 8.34 -4.36
CA GLU A 86 8.54 8.71 -5.30
C GLU A 86 8.48 10.21 -5.61
N ASN A 87 9.62 10.90 -5.45
CA ASN A 87 9.76 12.32 -5.75
C ASN A 87 8.73 13.24 -5.06
N GLY A 88 8.28 12.89 -3.85
CA GLY A 88 7.28 13.66 -3.10
C GLY A 88 5.83 13.31 -3.43
N ASN A 89 5.58 12.35 -4.33
CA ASN A 89 4.24 11.94 -4.73
C ASN A 89 3.93 10.52 -4.26
N MET A 90 2.67 10.31 -3.83
CA MET A 90 2.13 8.99 -3.52
C MET A 90 1.52 8.38 -4.79
N MET A 91 2.07 7.24 -5.20
CA MET A 91 1.64 6.47 -6.35
C MET A 91 0.97 5.18 -5.89
N GLN A 92 0.00 4.70 -6.66
CA GLN A 92 -0.66 3.42 -6.43
C GLN A 92 -0.79 2.57 -7.69
N LYS A 93 -0.97 1.27 -7.47
CA LYS A 93 -1.38 0.31 -8.48
C LYS A 93 -2.48 -0.58 -7.94
N SER A 94 -3.63 -0.62 -8.60
CA SER A 94 -4.70 -1.55 -8.27
C SER A 94 -4.27 -3.00 -8.51
N ALA A 95 -4.74 -3.91 -7.65
CA ALA A 95 -4.58 -5.34 -7.85
C ALA A 95 -5.31 -5.77 -9.13
N PRO A 96 -4.74 -6.69 -9.91
CA PRO A 96 -5.40 -7.18 -11.10
C PRO A 96 -6.77 -7.76 -10.71
N VAL A 97 -7.81 -7.35 -11.45
CA VAL A 97 -9.10 -8.03 -11.36
C VAL A 97 -8.87 -9.45 -11.87
N LEU A 98 -8.97 -10.44 -10.99
CA LEU A 98 -9.08 -11.82 -11.43
C LEU A 98 -10.41 -11.91 -12.17
N SER A 99 -10.36 -11.84 -13.51
CA SER A 99 -11.49 -12.22 -14.35
C SER A 99 -11.79 -13.68 -14.01
N ASP A 100 -12.99 -13.92 -13.49
CA ASP A 100 -13.51 -15.25 -13.25
C ASP A 100 -13.88 -15.88 -14.61
N ASP A 101 -12.88 -16.06 -15.48
CA ASP A 101 -13.00 -16.90 -16.68
C ASP A 101 -12.88 -18.36 -16.22
N GLY A 102 -13.89 -18.76 -15.45
CA GLY A 102 -14.20 -20.14 -15.14
C GLY A 102 -14.58 -20.84 -16.45
N GLY A 103 -13.56 -21.24 -17.20
CA GLY A 103 -13.72 -22.21 -18.27
C GLY A 103 -14.24 -23.52 -17.68
N SER A 104 -15.49 -23.86 -17.99
CA SER A 104 -16.02 -25.22 -18.10
C SER A 104 -17.33 -25.19 -18.89
#